data_AF-A0A150VVG2-F1
#
_entry.id   AF-A0A150VVG2-F1
#
_cell.length_a   1.000
_cell.length_b   1.000
_cell.length_c   1.000
_cell.angle_alpha   90.00
_cell.angle_beta   90.00
_cell.angle_gamma   90.00
#
_symmetry.space_group_name_H-M   'P 1'
#
loop_
_entity.id
_entity.type
_entity.pdbx_description
1 polymer ?
#
loop_
_entity_poly.entity_id
_entity_poly.type
_entity_poly.pdbx_seq_one_letter_code
_entity_poly.pdbx_strand_id
1 'polypeptide(L)'
;MAHTLAPRLDVDTLTTSQRERVSCIHCDEATGRLNPVDVEGAWLLEHPYCAAGGVTNGVIAVIGDTSTPEALEATCAAGMDVADKLRQPARILVGLDHDIRAYEGAVILDTYLDSVASAGLAFEAQAADMMAVHYSEIMFFPIDLECGWCGEEDETAEPRHIGDEWTQSLCEGCWTHMVRDAQ
;
A
#
# COMPACT_ATOMS: atom_id res chain seq x y z
N MET A 1 -15.09 -6.78 -19.07
CA MET A 1 -14.87 -7.94 -18.20
C MET A 1 -13.47 -7.80 -17.67
N ALA A 2 -13.31 -7.30 -16.44
CA ALA A 2 -12.00 -7.14 -15.83
C ALA A 2 -11.47 -8.55 -15.51
N HIS A 3 -10.41 -8.95 -16.21
CA HIS A 3 -9.63 -10.09 -15.76
C HIS A 3 -8.85 -9.63 -14.54
N THR A 4 -9.40 -9.91 -13.36
CA THR A 4 -8.65 -9.86 -12.11
C THR A 4 -7.60 -10.95 -12.24
N LEU A 5 -6.41 -10.58 -12.70
CA LEU A 5 -5.21 -11.40 -12.55
C LEU A 5 -4.93 -11.43 -11.05
N ALA A 6 -5.57 -12.34 -10.33
CA ALA A 6 -5.08 -12.73 -9.02
C ALA A 6 -3.64 -13.21 -9.26
N PRO A 7 -2.61 -12.60 -8.62
CA PRO A 7 -1.26 -13.12 -8.73
C PRO A 7 -1.31 -14.60 -8.35
N ARG A 8 -0.68 -15.44 -9.19
CA ARG A 8 -0.57 -16.88 -8.88
C ARG A 8 0.12 -17.01 -7.52
N LEU A 9 -0.62 -17.47 -6.54
CA LEU A 9 -0.14 -17.71 -5.20
C LEU A 9 0.84 -18.90 -5.26
N ASP A 10 2.13 -18.65 -5.01
CA ASP A 10 3.11 -19.72 -4.91
C ASP A 10 3.02 -20.35 -3.52
N VAL A 11 2.44 -21.56 -3.44
CA VAL A 11 2.20 -22.29 -2.19
C VAL A 11 3.50 -22.53 -1.40
N ASP A 12 4.65 -22.60 -2.08
CA ASP A 12 5.94 -22.81 -1.44
C ASP A 12 6.43 -21.57 -0.67
N THR A 13 5.89 -20.39 -0.99
CA THR A 13 6.20 -19.11 -0.32
C THR A 13 5.33 -18.83 0.91
N LEU A 14 4.31 -19.67 1.17
CA LEU A 14 3.41 -19.49 2.31
C LEU A 14 4.11 -19.71 3.64
N THR A 15 3.68 -18.96 4.65
CA THR A 15 4.13 -19.14 6.04
C THR A 15 3.60 -20.46 6.61
N THR A 16 4.19 -20.91 7.72
CA THR A 16 3.74 -22.14 8.38
C THR A 16 2.28 -22.04 8.84
N SER A 17 1.86 -20.89 9.37
CA SER A 17 0.47 -20.61 9.78
C SER A 17 -0.52 -20.70 8.62
N GLN A 18 -0.14 -20.20 7.44
CA GLN A 18 -0.98 -20.28 6.23
C GLN A 18 -1.09 -21.71 5.72
N ARG A 19 0.02 -22.46 5.66
CA ARG A 19 0.03 -23.89 5.25
C ARG A 19 -0.74 -24.77 6.22
N GLU A 20 -0.69 -24.47 7.50
CA GLU A 20 -1.42 -25.18 8.56
C GLU A 20 -2.89 -24.76 8.68
N ARG A 21 -3.37 -23.84 7.83
CA ARG A 21 -4.77 -23.36 7.81
C ARG A 21 -5.16 -22.71 9.13
N VAL A 22 -4.24 -21.96 9.71
CA VAL A 22 -4.46 -21.17 10.93
C VAL A 22 -4.77 -19.72 10.58
N SER A 23 -4.22 -19.22 9.47
CA SER A 23 -4.34 -17.84 9.02
C SER A 23 -4.72 -17.71 7.56
N CYS A 24 -5.09 -16.49 7.15
CA CYS A 24 -5.44 -16.14 5.79
C CYS A 24 -4.24 -16.22 4.84
N ILE A 25 -4.42 -16.84 3.68
CA ILE A 25 -3.39 -16.94 2.63
C ILE A 25 -2.91 -15.60 2.06
N HIS A 26 -3.69 -14.53 2.24
CA HIS A 26 -3.37 -13.22 1.66
C HIS A 26 -2.73 -12.26 2.68
N CYS A 27 -3.11 -12.31 3.95
CA CYS A 27 -2.62 -11.37 4.98
C CYS A 27 -1.97 -12.02 6.22
N ASP A 28 -1.91 -13.36 6.29
CA ASP A 28 -1.37 -14.15 7.41
C ASP A 28 -2.04 -13.88 8.79
N GLU A 29 -3.21 -13.24 8.80
CA GLU A 29 -4.00 -13.07 10.02
C GLU A 29 -4.98 -14.22 10.27
N ALA A 30 -5.15 -14.60 11.53
CA ALA A 30 -6.08 -15.65 11.99
C ALA A 30 -7.41 -15.10 12.54
N THR A 31 -7.51 -13.77 12.70
CA THR A 31 -8.65 -13.11 13.33
C THR A 31 -9.85 -12.99 12.39
N GLY A 32 -11.06 -13.15 12.93
CA GLY A 32 -12.30 -13.00 12.17
C GLY A 32 -12.73 -14.25 11.41
N ARG A 33 -13.66 -14.08 10.45
CA ARG A 33 -14.23 -15.19 9.69
C ARG A 33 -13.31 -15.56 8.52
N LEU A 34 -12.91 -16.82 8.46
CA LEU A 34 -12.16 -17.40 7.36
C LEU A 34 -13.06 -18.33 6.53
N ASN A 35 -12.92 -18.27 5.20
CA ASN A 35 -13.58 -19.15 4.27
C ASN A 35 -12.56 -20.14 3.68
N PRO A 36 -12.92 -21.41 3.50
CA PRO A 36 -12.07 -22.35 2.79
C PRO A 36 -12.02 -22.03 1.29
N VAL A 37 -10.82 -22.09 0.72
CA VAL A 37 -10.57 -21.89 -0.72
C VAL A 37 -9.66 -23.01 -1.24
N ASP A 38 -9.86 -23.39 -2.50
CA ASP A 38 -9.01 -24.34 -3.21
C ASP A 38 -8.05 -23.58 -4.12
N VAL A 39 -6.74 -23.69 -3.84
CA VAL A 39 -5.66 -23.09 -4.62
C VAL A 39 -4.78 -24.20 -5.14
N GLU A 40 -4.86 -24.46 -6.46
CA GLU A 40 -4.07 -25.48 -7.14
C GLU A 40 -4.13 -26.89 -6.49
N GLY A 41 -5.27 -27.25 -5.90
CA GLY A 41 -5.49 -28.54 -5.23
C GLY A 41 -5.14 -28.55 -3.74
N ALA A 42 -4.65 -27.43 -3.19
CA ALA A 42 -4.45 -27.24 -1.76
C ALA A 42 -5.65 -26.49 -1.15
N TRP A 43 -6.27 -27.10 -0.14
CA TRP A 43 -7.27 -26.45 0.69
C TRP A 43 -6.61 -25.50 1.68
N LEU A 44 -6.92 -24.21 1.59
CA LEU A 44 -6.39 -23.13 2.42
C LEU A 44 -7.53 -22.25 2.95
N LEU A 45 -7.19 -21.23 3.75
CA LEU A 45 -8.16 -20.30 4.33
C LEU A 45 -7.91 -18.88 3.82
N GLU A 46 -8.97 -18.16 3.49
CA GLU A 46 -8.90 -16.74 3.15
C GLU A 46 -10.00 -15.95 3.86
N HIS A 47 -9.77 -14.68 4.14
CA HIS A 47 -10.86 -13.81 4.56
C HIS A 47 -11.78 -13.49 3.38
N PRO A 48 -13.12 -13.40 3.60
CA PRO A 48 -14.06 -12.96 2.58
C PRO A 48 -13.70 -11.59 1.96
N TYR A 49 -13.05 -10.70 2.72
CA TYR A 49 -12.61 -9.39 2.21
C TYR A 49 -11.33 -9.52 1.36
N CYS A 50 -10.33 -10.31 1.78
CA CYS A 50 -9.16 -10.62 0.94
C CYS A 50 -9.56 -11.29 -0.38
N ALA A 51 -10.53 -12.22 -0.33
CA ALA A 51 -11.10 -12.90 -1.50
C ALA A 51 -11.79 -11.95 -2.49
N ALA A 52 -12.36 -10.85 -1.98
CA ALA A 52 -12.97 -9.80 -2.79
C ALA A 52 -11.92 -8.84 -3.41
N GLY A 53 -10.62 -9.13 -3.26
CA GLY A 53 -9.53 -8.26 -3.67
C GLY A 53 -9.08 -7.27 -2.59
N GLY A 54 -9.52 -7.45 -1.34
CA GLY A 54 -9.25 -6.57 -0.20
C GLY A 54 -7.88 -6.75 0.44
N VAL A 55 -6.84 -6.96 -0.37
CA VAL A 55 -5.45 -6.63 -0.05
C VAL A 55 -4.89 -6.01 -1.32
N THR A 56 -5.01 -4.68 -1.48
CA THR A 56 -4.30 -3.99 -2.55
C THR A 56 -2.92 -3.59 -2.05
N ASN A 57 -2.06 -4.59 -1.82
CA ASN A 57 -0.62 -4.34 -1.75
C ASN A 57 -0.24 -3.72 -3.10
N GLY A 58 0.29 -2.50 -3.09
CA GLY A 58 0.67 -1.74 -4.28
C GLY A 58 -0.23 -0.57 -4.64
N VAL A 59 -1.16 -0.13 -3.77
CA VAL A 59 -1.94 1.09 -4.04
C VAL A 59 -1.95 2.04 -2.84
N ILE A 60 -1.52 3.27 -3.08
CA ILE A 60 -1.47 4.33 -2.09
C ILE A 60 -2.73 5.19 -2.17
N ALA A 61 -3.42 5.36 -1.05
CA ALA A 61 -4.52 6.30 -0.93
C ALA A 61 -3.98 7.74 -0.86
N VAL A 62 -4.60 8.66 -1.59
CA VAL A 62 -4.32 10.09 -1.50
C VAL A 62 -5.58 10.79 -1.03
N ILE A 63 -5.48 11.43 0.13
CA ILE A 63 -6.58 12.07 0.83
C ILE A 63 -6.34 13.57 0.78
N GLY A 64 -7.21 14.29 0.08
CA GLY A 64 -7.14 15.73 -0.11
C GLY A 64 -8.51 16.36 -0.25
N ASP A 65 -8.56 17.68 -0.36
CA ASP A 65 -9.80 18.38 -0.68
C ASP A 65 -10.18 18.15 -2.16
N THR A 66 -11.44 17.78 -2.38
CA THR A 66 -12.03 17.62 -3.71
C THR A 66 -13.38 18.34 -3.81
N SER A 67 -13.63 19.32 -2.93
CA SER A 67 -14.89 20.06 -2.82
C SER A 67 -15.16 20.97 -4.02
N THR A 68 -14.10 21.41 -4.73
CA THR A 68 -14.18 22.18 -5.97
C THR A 68 -13.42 21.49 -7.11
N PRO A 69 -13.68 21.85 -8.37
CA PRO A 69 -12.91 21.36 -9.51
C PRO A 69 -11.40 21.63 -9.39
N GLU A 70 -11.01 22.82 -8.92
CA GLU A 70 -9.60 23.21 -8.74
C GLU A 70 -8.93 22.40 -7.62
N ALA A 71 -9.64 22.18 -6.51
CA ALA A 71 -9.15 21.36 -5.41
C ALA A 71 -8.97 19.90 -5.85
N LEU A 72 -9.93 19.37 -6.61
CA LEU A 72 -9.81 18.04 -7.21
C LEU A 72 -8.61 17.93 -8.16
N GLU A 73 -8.38 18.93 -9.01
CA GLU A 73 -7.23 18.97 -9.93
C GLU A 73 -5.90 18.98 -9.15
N ALA A 74 -5.79 19.79 -8.09
CA ALA A 74 -4.62 19.82 -7.23
C ALA A 74 -4.38 18.46 -6.52
N THR A 75 -5.44 17.86 -6.00
CA THR A 75 -5.36 16.52 -5.37
C THR A 75 -5.01 15.43 -6.40
N CYS A 76 -5.47 15.56 -7.64
CA CYS A 76 -5.07 14.66 -8.73
C CYS A 76 -3.60 14.81 -9.09
N ALA A 77 -3.09 16.04 -9.20
CA ALA A 77 -1.69 16.31 -9.47
C ALA A 77 -0.80 15.73 -8.37
N ALA A 78 -1.15 15.97 -7.11
CA ALA A 78 -0.46 15.36 -5.97
C ALA A 78 -0.51 13.81 -6.02
N GLY A 79 -1.64 13.23 -6.45
CA GLY A 79 -1.72 11.79 -6.65
C GLY A 79 -0.80 11.26 -7.74
N MET A 80 -0.62 12.00 -8.83
CA MET A 80 0.35 11.64 -9.87
C MET A 80 1.79 11.74 -9.34
N ASP A 81 2.11 12.82 -8.62
CA ASP A 81 3.42 13.00 -8.00
C ASP A 81 3.71 11.86 -7.00
N VAL A 82 2.75 11.48 -6.15
CA VAL A 82 2.86 10.31 -5.25
C VAL A 82 3.13 9.04 -6.04
N ALA A 83 2.39 8.81 -7.12
CA ALA A 83 2.54 7.60 -7.93
C ALA A 83 3.92 7.52 -8.59
N ASP A 84 4.44 8.64 -9.08
CA ASP A 84 5.76 8.71 -9.70
C ASP A 84 6.88 8.57 -8.65
N LYS A 85 6.71 9.20 -7.48
CA LYS A 85 7.69 9.19 -6.38
C LYS A 85 7.84 7.83 -5.74
N LEU A 86 6.72 7.19 -5.42
CA LEU A 86 6.70 5.89 -4.75
C LEU A 86 6.73 4.73 -5.76
N ARG A 87 6.57 5.02 -7.06
CA ARG A 87 6.44 4.02 -8.12
C ARG A 87 5.30 3.03 -7.90
N GLN A 88 4.30 3.43 -7.12
CA GLN A 88 3.11 2.67 -6.77
C GLN A 88 1.86 3.40 -7.29
N PRO A 89 0.86 2.69 -7.84
CA PRO A 89 -0.41 3.30 -8.17
C PRO A 89 -1.01 4.13 -7.02
N ALA A 90 -1.34 5.40 -7.28
CA ALA A 90 -2.07 6.23 -6.32
C ALA A 90 -3.57 6.28 -6.65
N ARG A 91 -4.41 6.36 -5.62
CA ARG A 91 -5.87 6.52 -5.72
C ARG A 91 -6.36 7.63 -4.83
N ILE A 92 -7.07 8.57 -5.43
CA ILE A 92 -7.71 9.67 -4.70
C ILE A 92 -8.95 9.12 -4.00
N LEU A 93 -9.04 9.33 -2.69
CA LEU A 93 -10.23 8.98 -1.92
C LEU A 93 -11.11 10.21 -1.75
N VAL A 94 -12.41 10.01 -2.00
CA VAL A 94 -13.42 11.05 -1.89
C VAL A 94 -14.59 10.51 -1.07
N GLY A 95 -14.85 11.13 0.09
CA GLY A 95 -15.96 10.71 0.95
C GLY A 95 -15.67 9.47 1.80
N LEU A 96 -16.53 9.21 2.78
CA LEU A 96 -16.34 8.17 3.82
C LEU A 96 -16.76 6.76 3.38
N ASP A 97 -17.09 6.56 2.11
CA ASP A 97 -17.60 5.28 1.59
C ASP A 97 -16.47 4.30 1.16
N HIS A 98 -15.21 4.68 1.37
CA HIS A 98 -14.04 3.87 1.03
C HIS A 98 -13.56 3.06 2.25
N ASP A 99 -13.32 1.75 2.08
CA ASP A 99 -12.57 0.99 3.07
C ASP A 99 -11.07 1.31 2.91
N ILE A 100 -10.59 2.19 3.79
CA ILE A 100 -9.19 2.62 3.84
C ILE A 100 -8.21 1.45 4.01
N ARG A 101 -8.60 0.34 4.64
CA ARG A 101 -7.73 -0.83 4.84
C ARG A 101 -7.48 -1.61 3.56
N ALA A 102 -8.14 -1.23 2.46
CA ALA A 102 -7.84 -1.79 1.16
C ALA A 102 -6.48 -1.31 0.63
N TYR A 103 -5.98 -0.16 1.09
CA TYR A 103 -4.77 0.50 0.57
C TYR A 103 -3.53 0.17 1.41
N GLU A 104 -2.37 0.23 0.78
CA GLU A 104 -1.07 -0.03 1.41
C GLU A 104 -0.64 1.08 2.38
N GLY A 105 -1.05 2.31 2.08
CA GLY A 105 -0.79 3.48 2.90
C GLY A 105 -1.65 4.65 2.47
N ALA A 106 -1.59 5.73 3.24
CA ALA A 106 -2.32 6.96 2.97
C ALA A 106 -1.40 8.19 2.97
N VAL A 107 -1.57 9.04 1.96
CA VAL A 107 -0.93 10.34 1.85
C VAL A 107 -1.98 11.38 2.17
N ILE A 108 -1.71 12.14 3.22
CA ILE A 108 -2.61 13.18 3.69
C ILE A 108 -2.06 14.52 3.19
N LEU A 109 -2.82 15.21 2.34
CA LEU A 109 -2.45 16.53 1.84
C LEU A 109 -2.85 17.57 2.89
N ASP A 110 -1.89 18.34 3.43
CA ASP A 110 -2.01 19.40 4.47
C ASP A 110 -3.29 20.26 4.43
N THR A 111 -3.93 20.37 3.26
CA THR A 111 -5.19 21.08 3.03
C THR A 111 -6.47 20.27 3.32
N TYR A 112 -6.37 19.05 3.87
CA TYR A 112 -7.55 18.23 4.19
C TYR A 112 -8.49 18.85 5.26
N LEU A 113 -8.06 19.92 5.94
CA LEU A 113 -8.90 20.72 6.84
C LEU A 113 -10.04 21.48 6.10
N ASP A 114 -9.93 21.64 4.78
CA ASP A 114 -10.95 22.33 3.98
C ASP A 114 -12.15 21.41 3.64
N SER A 115 -12.06 20.12 3.97
CA SER A 115 -13.10 19.11 3.74
C SER A 115 -13.30 18.20 4.95
N VAL A 116 -14.51 18.24 5.54
CA VAL A 116 -14.90 17.34 6.65
C VAL A 116 -14.76 15.86 6.26
N ALA A 117 -15.07 15.53 5.00
CA ALA A 117 -14.94 14.16 4.51
C ALA A 117 -13.48 13.69 4.45
N SER A 118 -12.59 14.55 3.98
CA SER A 118 -11.15 14.25 3.87
C SER A 118 -10.50 14.15 5.24
N ALA A 119 -10.90 15.01 6.19
CA ALA A 119 -10.50 14.89 7.59
C ALA A 119 -10.96 13.57 8.22
N GLY A 120 -12.21 13.15 7.98
CA GLY A 120 -12.71 11.87 8.47
C GLY A 120 -11.89 10.68 7.96
N LEU A 121 -11.62 10.63 6.66
CA LEU A 121 -10.76 9.59 6.06
C LEU A 121 -9.34 9.59 6.63
N ALA A 122 -8.75 10.77 6.86
CA ALA A 122 -7.41 10.89 7.43
C ALA A 122 -7.36 10.33 8.86
N PHE A 123 -8.37 10.62 9.69
CA PHE A 123 -8.50 10.06 11.03
C PHE A 123 -8.72 8.56 11.01
N GLU A 124 -9.56 8.07 10.09
CA GLU A 124 -9.78 6.63 9.92
C GLU A 124 -8.46 5.93 9.54
N ALA A 125 -7.68 6.50 8.61
CA ALA A 125 -6.41 5.92 8.17
C ALA A 125 -5.43 5.78 9.33
N GLN A 126 -5.29 6.84 10.13
CA GLN A 126 -4.46 6.82 11.35
C GLN A 126 -4.99 5.81 12.39
N ALA A 127 -6.31 5.73 12.59
CA ALA A 127 -6.92 4.81 13.56
C ALA A 127 -6.84 3.34 13.13
N ALA A 128 -6.76 3.08 11.83
CA ALA A 128 -6.57 1.75 11.26
C ALA A 128 -5.10 1.30 11.24
N ASP A 129 -4.19 2.06 11.86
CA ASP A 129 -2.75 1.78 11.89
C ASP A 129 -2.15 1.64 10.48
N MET A 130 -2.73 2.35 9.50
CA MET A 130 -2.14 2.46 8.18
C MET A 130 -0.95 3.41 8.24
N MET A 131 0.08 3.12 7.45
CA MET A 131 1.16 4.06 7.21
C MET A 131 0.59 5.35 6.62
N ALA A 132 0.54 6.40 7.43
CA ALA A 132 0.00 7.70 7.07
C ALA A 132 1.14 8.72 7.05
N VAL A 133 1.38 9.32 5.88
CA VAL A 133 2.50 10.25 5.69
C VAL A 133 2.00 11.59 5.18
N HIS A 134 2.73 12.64 5.49
CA HIS A 134 2.42 13.94 4.94
C HIS A 134 2.96 14.07 3.50
N TYR A 135 2.22 14.74 2.60
CA TYR A 135 2.66 14.87 1.21
C TYR A 135 4.05 15.51 1.06
N SER A 136 4.40 16.47 1.92
CA SER A 136 5.75 17.06 1.91
C SER A 136 6.85 16.05 2.20
N GLU A 137 6.56 15.03 3.01
CA GLU A 137 7.51 13.96 3.35
C GLU A 137 7.83 13.10 2.13
N ILE A 138 6.81 12.77 1.33
CA ILE A 138 7.01 12.06 0.05
C ILE A 138 7.88 12.86 -0.91
N MET A 139 7.68 14.18 -0.96
CA MET A 139 8.41 15.05 -1.88
C MET A 139 9.90 15.20 -1.53
N PHE A 140 10.34 14.81 -0.33
CA PHE A 140 11.77 14.75 -0.01
C PHE A 140 12.49 13.60 -0.70
N PHE A 141 11.79 12.58 -1.18
CA PHE A 141 12.42 11.45 -1.87
C PHE A 141 12.66 11.79 -3.35
N PRO A 142 13.89 11.63 -3.86
CA PRO A 142 14.19 11.85 -5.27
C PRO A 142 13.56 10.75 -6.13
N ILE A 143 13.12 11.10 -7.36
CA ILE A 143 12.86 10.09 -8.40
C ILE A 143 14.25 9.73 -8.93
N ASP A 144 14.92 8.82 -8.24
CA ASP A 144 16.25 8.40 -8.63
C ASP A 144 16.20 7.04 -9.34
N LEU A 145 17.00 6.92 -10.39
CA LEU A 145 17.32 5.64 -11.02
C LEU A 145 18.60 5.05 -10.42
N GLU A 146 19.22 5.73 -9.45
CA GLU A 146 20.34 5.20 -8.68
C GLU A 146 19.86 4.66 -7.33
N CYS A 147 20.43 3.54 -6.91
CA CYS A 147 20.22 3.01 -5.57
C CYS A 147 20.94 3.92 -4.55
N GLY A 148 20.20 4.54 -3.63
CA GLY A 148 20.73 5.41 -2.58
C GLY A 148 21.69 4.73 -1.59
N TRP A 149 21.76 3.39 -1.60
CA TRP A 149 22.75 2.64 -0.83
C TRP A 149 24.01 2.34 -1.65
N CYS A 150 23.92 1.52 -2.69
CA CYS A 150 25.11 1.06 -3.42
C CYS A 150 25.61 2.05 -4.48
N GLY A 151 24.79 3.04 -4.87
CA GLY A 151 25.10 4.02 -5.91
C GLY A 151 25.08 3.45 -7.32
N GLU A 152 24.58 2.23 -7.53
CA GLU A 152 24.43 1.65 -8.86
C GLU A 152 23.15 2.16 -9.52
N GLU A 153 23.22 2.46 -10.83
CA GLU A 153 22.04 2.69 -11.66
C GLU A 153 21.20 1.41 -11.73
N ASP A 154 19.96 1.50 -11.26
CA ASP A 154 18.96 0.46 -11.31
C ASP A 154 17.57 1.09 -11.57
N GLU A 155 17.03 0.82 -12.75
CA GLU A 155 15.69 1.29 -13.14
C GLU A 155 14.57 0.73 -12.27
N THR A 156 14.85 -0.30 -11.45
CA THR A 156 13.92 -0.89 -10.48
C THR A 156 14.09 -0.34 -9.07
N ALA A 157 15.09 0.52 -8.82
CA ALA A 157 15.29 1.11 -7.50
C ALA A 157 14.09 1.97 -7.10
N GLU A 158 13.47 1.67 -5.96
CA GLU A 158 12.27 2.36 -5.50
C GLU A 158 12.35 2.62 -3.99
N PRO A 159 11.74 3.71 -3.50
CA PRO A 159 11.57 3.91 -2.06
C PRO A 159 10.79 2.76 -1.45
N ARG A 160 11.17 2.33 -0.25
CA ARG A 160 10.45 1.29 0.50
C ARG A 160 10.19 1.72 1.93
N HIS A 161 9.20 1.09 2.54
CA HIS A 161 8.78 1.36 3.91
C HIS A 161 9.60 0.51 4.88
N ILE A 162 10.17 1.13 5.92
CA ILE A 162 10.79 0.44 7.05
C ILE A 162 10.26 1.06 8.34
N GLY A 163 9.43 0.32 9.07
CA GLY A 163 8.71 0.88 10.22
C GLY A 163 7.82 2.03 9.78
N ASP A 164 8.00 3.20 10.39
CA ASP A 164 7.21 4.41 10.12
C ASP A 164 7.88 5.37 9.11
N GLU A 165 9.00 4.96 8.49
CA GLU A 165 9.78 5.81 7.59
C GLU A 165 9.90 5.21 6.18
N TRP A 166 9.96 6.10 5.18
CA TRP A 166 10.33 5.75 3.81
C TRP A 166 11.86 5.82 3.64
N THR A 167 12.42 4.87 2.92
CA THR A 167 13.83 4.88 2.51
C THR A 167 14.05 5.76 1.29
N GLN A 168 15.31 6.09 1.01
CA GLN A 168 15.71 6.47 -0.35
C GLN A 168 15.41 5.32 -1.33
N SER A 169 15.47 5.57 -2.64
CA SER A 169 15.33 4.50 -3.63
C SER A 169 16.37 3.41 -3.43
N LEU A 170 15.95 2.16 -3.27
CA LEU A 170 16.86 1.02 -3.08
C LEU A 170 16.64 -0.01 -4.17
N CYS A 171 17.73 -0.56 -4.71
CA CYS A 171 17.64 -1.76 -5.53
C CYS A 171 17.24 -2.97 -4.68
N GLU A 172 16.63 -3.97 -5.31
CA GLU A 172 16.15 -5.19 -4.64
C GLU A 172 17.25 -5.90 -3.83
N GLY A 173 18.50 -5.88 -4.33
CA GLY A 173 19.65 -6.46 -3.66
C GLY A 173 20.01 -5.75 -2.35
N CYS A 174 20.00 -4.41 -2.34
CA CYS A 174 20.27 -3.62 -1.13
C CYS A 174 19.11 -3.72 -0.14
N TRP A 175 17.87 -3.71 -0.63
CA TRP A 175 16.69 -3.96 0.19
C TRP A 175 16.78 -5.29 0.94
N THR A 176 17.09 -6.38 0.24
CA THR A 176 17.20 -7.72 0.84
C THR A 176 18.25 -7.79 1.94
N HIS A 177 19.39 -7.10 1.79
CA HIS A 177 20.39 -7.01 2.85
C HIS A 177 19.89 -6.20 4.05
N MET A 178 19.27 -5.06 3.79
CA MET A 178 18.75 -4.16 4.79
C MET A 178 17.72 -4.82 5.71
N VAL A 179 16.78 -5.58 5.13
CA VAL A 179 15.75 -6.31 5.89
C VAL A 179 16.34 -7.47 6.68
N ARG A 180 17.38 -8.14 6.18
CA ARG A 180 18.05 -9.24 6.88
C ARG A 180 18.79 -8.77 8.13
N ASP A 181 19.36 -7.57 8.10
CA ASP A 181 20.10 -7.01 9.24
C ASP A 181 19.17 -6.37 10.30
N ALA A 182 17.90 -6.15 9.97
CA ALA A 182 16.87 -5.60 10.86
C ALA A 182 16.11 -6.66 11.69
N GLN A 183 16.37 -7.96 11.45
CA GLN A 183 15.80 -9.10 12.18
C GLN A 183 16.78 -9.68 13.21
#